data_AF-A0A961FBC3-F1
#
_entry.id   AF-A0A961FBC3-F1
#
_cell.length_a   1.000
_cell.length_b   1.000
_cell.length_c   1.000
_cell.angle_alpha   90.00
_cell.angle_beta   90.00
_cell.angle_gamma   90.00
#
_symmetry.space_group_name_H-M   'P 1'
#
loop_
_entity.id
_entity.type
_entity.pdbx_description
1 polymer ?
#
loop_
_entity_poly.entity_id
_entity_poly.type
_entity_poly.pdbx_seq_one_letter_code
_entity_poly.pdbx_strand_id
1 'polypeptide(L)' 'MPVVSIQGEVRRPGTYKRSYDMTLLDLLRIAGGPTDEAYQGVNTIVRRV' A
#
# COMPACT_ATOMS: atom_id res chain seq x y z
N MET A 1 16.14 7.83 -2.55
CA MET A 1 14.85 8.05 -1.87
C MET A 1 14.21 6.68 -1.65
N PRO A 2 13.82 6.31 -0.43
CA PRO A 2 13.18 5.01 -0.20
C PRO A 2 11.82 4.95 -0.91
N VAL A 3 11.46 3.76 -1.39
CA VAL A 3 10.19 3.51 -2.09
C VAL A 3 9.43 2.37 -1.42
N VAL A 4 8.11 2.40 -1.52
CA VAL A 4 7.23 1.31 -1.09
C VAL A 4 6.36 0.91 -2.26
N SER A 5 6.20 -0.39 -2.47
CA SER A 5 5.32 -0.95 -3.51
C SER A 5 4.04 -1.47 -2.87
N ILE A 6 2.90 -1.21 -3.50
CA ILE A 6 1.60 -1.78 -3.15
C ILE A 6 1.03 -2.50 -4.36
N GLN A 7 0.52 -3.71 -4.15
CA GLN A 7 0.05 -4.63 -5.18
C GLN A 7 -1.18 -5.39 -4.69
N GLY A 8 -1.93 -6.00 -5.61
CA GLY A 8 -3.18 -6.72 -5.33
C GLY A 8 -4.42 -5.87 -5.59
N GLU A 9 -5.49 -6.20 -4.87
CA GLU A 9 -6.82 -5.59 -4.99
C GLU A 9 -6.89 -4.19 -4.34
N VAL A 10 -6.17 -3.25 -4.94
CA VAL A 10 -6.16 -1.83 -4.58
C VAL A 10 -6.45 -0.99 -5.82
N ARG A 11 -7.08 0.18 -5.64
CA ARG A 11 -7.53 0.99 -6.79
C ARG A 11 -6.39 1.47 -7.68
N ARG A 12 -5.22 1.73 -7.11
CA ARG A 12 -4.02 2.20 -7.81
C ARG A 12 -2.80 1.43 -7.32
N PRO A 13 -2.53 0.23 -7.85
CA PRO A 13 -1.30 -0.49 -7.53
C PRO A 13 -0.10 0.25 -8.13
N GLY A 14 1.06 0.16 -7.47
CA GLY A 14 2.26 0.83 -7.95
C GLY A 14 3.31 1.08 -6.87
N THR A 15 4.34 1.84 -7.27
CA THR A 15 5.43 2.24 -6.38
C THR A 15 5.27 3.69 -6.00
N TYR A 16 5.33 3.95 -4.69
CA TYR A 16 5.17 5.27 -4.10
C TYR A 16 6.45 5.70 -3.40
N LYS A 17 6.75 7.00 -3.46
CA LYS A 17 7.85 7.58 -2.69
C LYS A 17 7.51 7.48 -1.20
N ARG A 18 8.41 6.90 -0.42
CA ARG A 18 8.24 6.76 1.03
C ARG A 18 8.71 8.04 1.71
N SER A 19 7.78 8.74 2.37
CA SER A 19 8.14 9.77 3.35
C SER A 19 8.48 9.11 4.70
N TYR A 20 9.35 9.74 5.50
CA TYR A 20 9.80 9.19 6.79
C TYR A 20 8.62 8.87 7.73
N ASP A 21 7.59 9.72 7.71
CA ASP A 21 6.42 9.63 8.60
C ASP A 21 5.21 8.93 7.94
N MET A 22 5.41 8.32 6.78
CA MET A 22 4.33 7.69 6.03
C MET A 22 3.91 6.36 6.66
N THR A 23 2.65 6.27 7.06
CA THR A 23 2.05 5.03 7.58
C THR A 23 1.49 4.16 6.46
N LEU A 24 1.13 2.92 6.78
CA LEU A 24 0.40 2.05 5.85
C LEU A 24 -0.95 2.64 5.45
N LEU A 25 -1.65 3.30 6.39
CA LEU A 25 -2.94 3.92 6.13
C LEU A 25 -2.81 5.07 5.12
N ASP A 26 -1.71 5.83 5.20
CA ASP A 26 -1.42 6.89 4.24
C ASP A 26 -1.15 6.29 2.85
N LEU A 27 -0.38 5.20 2.78
CA LEU A 27 -0.16 4.48 1.52
C LEU A 27 -1.47 3.99 0.90
N LEU A 28 -2.35 3.37 1.71
CA LEU A 28 -3.65 2.91 1.25
C LEU A 28 -4.51 4.07 0.76
N ARG A 29 -4.55 5.20 1.48
CA ARG A 29 -5.26 6.41 1.04
C ARG A 29 -4.74 6.94 -0.28
N ILE A 30 -3.42 7.03 -0.45
CA ILE A 30 -2.80 7.49 -1.70
C ILE A 30 -3.08 6.50 -2.86
N ALA A 31 -3.12 5.20 -2.57
CA ALA A 31 -3.50 4.15 -3.51
C ALA A 31 -5.01 4.11 -3.82
N GLY A 32 -5.83 4.95 -3.17
CA GLY A 32 -7.29 4.99 -3.34
C GLY A 32 -8.06 3.93 -2.55
N GLY A 33 -7.39 3.23 -1.64
CA GLY A 33 -7.95 2.15 -0.85
C GLY A 33 -8.04 0.82 -1.60
N PRO A 34 -8.52 -0.22 -0.91
CA PRO A 34 -8.84 -1.50 -1.53
C PRO A 34 -9.97 -1.37 -2.57
N THR A 35 -10.00 -2.28 -3.54
CA THR A 35 -11.17 -2.48 -4.41
C THR A 35 -12.29 -3.19 -3.64
N ASP A 36 -13.51 -3.19 -4.18
CA ASP A 36 -14.65 -3.88 -3.54
C ASP A 36 -14.51 -5.41 -3.59
N GLU A 37 -13.62 -5.90 -4.47
CA GLU A 37 -13.25 -7.31 -4.61
C GLU A 37 -12.12 -7.73 -3.66
N ALA A 38 -11.54 -6.77 -2.92
CA ALA A 38 -10.45 -7.04 -2.00
C ALA A 38 -10.91 -7.89 -0.81
N TYR A 39 -10.28 -9.05 -0.65
CA TYR A 39 -10.47 -9.87 0.54
C TYR A 39 -9.90 -9.16 1.78
N GLN A 40 -10.76 -8.59 2.63
CA GLN A 40 -10.32 -7.77 3.77
C GLN A 40 -9.78 -8.58 4.97
N GLY A 41 -9.87 -9.91 4.93
CA GLY A 41 -9.49 -10.77 6.05
C GLY A 41 -7.98 -10.93 6.27
N VAL A 42 -7.15 -10.67 5.25
CA VAL A 42 -5.69 -10.83 5.34
C VAL A 42 -4.99 -9.70 4.60
N ASN A 43 -4.12 -8.98 5.30
CA ASN A 43 -3.22 -7.98 4.73
C ASN A 43 -1.77 -8.37 5.05
N THR A 44 -0.96 -8.64 4.03
CA THR A 44 0.44 -9.07 4.22
C THR A 44 1.40 -7.88 4.08
N ILE A 45 2.22 -7.62 5.10
CA ILE A 45 3.23 -6.56 5.09
C ILE A 45 4.62 -7.20 5.00
N VAL A 46 5.39 -6.85 3.97
CA VAL A 46 6.78 -7.31 3.79
C VAL A 46 7.72 -6.11 3.90
N ARG A 47 8.59 -6.11 4.91
CA ARG A 47 9.72 -5.17 5.03
C ARG A 47 11.00 -5.92 4.70
N ARG A 48 11.62 -5.63 3.55
CA ARG A 48 12.99 -6.08 3.26
C ARG A 48 13.96 -5.09 3.90
N VAL A 49 14.77 -5.59 4.84
CA VAL A 49 15.89 -4.86 5.48
C VAL A 49 17.17 -5.04 4.68
#